data_AF-L9YHT1-F1
#
_entry.id   AF-L9YHT1-F1
#
_cell.length_a   1.000
_cell.length_b   1.000
_cell.length_c   1.000
_cell.angle_alpha   90.00
_cell.angle_beta   90.00
_cell.angle_gamma   90.00
#
_symmetry.space_group_name_H-M   'P 1'
#
loop_
_entity.id
_entity.type
_entity.pdbx_description
1 polymer ?
#
loop_
_entity_poly.entity_id
_entity_poly.type
_entity_poly.pdbx_seq_one_letter_code
_entity_poly.pdbx_strand_id
1 'polypeptide(L)'
;MTKPKPTYRNVGTVTTRDQNGSIVIPVQDAVDQSGNAGGNGIVFHRDSPKGLTGEVVDNRPDGRRHELARAINEFGSRSVKSVAIPPAGLEHLDIDRSDAADGVELDLWVCNDPNEDRALIAVTPVVYQEMQITTPERDSE
;
A
#
# COMPACT_ATOMS: atom_id res chain seq x y z
N MET A 1 16.61 23.18 2.63
CA MET A 1 16.70 22.05 1.69
C MET A 1 15.74 20.98 2.17
N THR A 2 14.63 20.78 1.46
CA THR A 2 13.73 19.64 1.68
C THR A 2 14.45 18.38 1.23
N LYS A 3 14.47 17.33 2.06
CA LYS A 3 14.97 16.02 1.61
C LYS A 3 14.21 15.59 0.34
N PRO A 4 14.87 15.02 -0.67
CA PRO A 4 14.16 14.43 -1.80
C PRO A 4 13.17 13.37 -1.29
N LYS A 5 12.04 13.24 -1.99
CA LYS A 5 11.06 12.20 -1.66
C LYS A 5 11.67 10.82 -1.96
N PRO A 6 11.39 9.79 -1.14
CA PRO A 6 11.89 8.46 -1.40
C PRO A 6 11.42 7.93 -2.76
N THR A 7 12.27 7.17 -3.43
CA THR A 7 11.93 6.46 -4.67
C THR A 7 11.33 5.10 -4.36
N TYR A 8 10.45 4.62 -5.25
CA TYR A 8 9.74 3.36 -5.10
C TYR A 8 9.81 2.53 -6.38
N ARG A 9 9.81 1.20 -6.22
CA ARG A 9 9.73 0.23 -7.32
C ARG A 9 8.48 -0.63 -7.15
N ASN A 10 7.72 -0.82 -8.23
CA ASN A 10 6.58 -1.74 -8.25
C ASN A 10 7.08 -3.18 -8.02
N VAL A 11 6.39 -3.92 -7.17
CA VAL A 11 6.70 -5.33 -6.87
C VAL A 11 5.57 -6.28 -7.23
N GLY A 12 4.43 -5.77 -7.68
CA GLY A 12 3.31 -6.56 -8.14
C GLY A 12 1.97 -5.84 -7.99
N THR A 13 0.96 -6.43 -8.63
CA THR A 13 -0.43 -6.01 -8.54
C THR A 13 -1.22 -7.09 -7.79
N VAL A 14 -2.11 -6.67 -6.90
CA VAL A 14 -2.90 -7.55 -6.05
C VAL A 14 -4.38 -7.22 -6.16
N THR A 15 -5.20 -8.27 -6.23
CA THR A 15 -6.66 -8.14 -6.15
C THR A 15 -7.10 -8.13 -4.69
N THR A 16 -7.90 -7.13 -4.33
CA THR A 16 -8.42 -6.96 -2.98
C THR A 16 -9.53 -7.97 -2.67
N ARG A 17 -9.78 -8.20 -1.39
CA ARG A 17 -10.94 -8.96 -0.91
C ARG A 17 -11.71 -8.14 0.11
N ASP A 18 -13.03 -8.05 -0.03
CA ASP A 18 -13.85 -7.39 0.99
C ASP A 18 -13.81 -8.17 2.31
N GLN A 19 -13.74 -7.39 3.39
CA GLN A 19 -13.86 -7.87 4.76
C GLN A 19 -14.60 -6.82 5.60
N ASN A 20 -15.93 -6.90 5.60
CA ASN A 20 -16.80 -6.14 6.49
C ASN A 20 -16.50 -4.63 6.50
N GLY A 21 -16.35 -4.03 5.31
CA GLY A 21 -16.09 -2.59 5.16
C GLY A 21 -14.63 -2.17 5.25
N SER A 22 -13.71 -3.13 5.29
CA SER A 22 -12.30 -2.95 4.94
C SER A 22 -11.99 -3.85 3.76
N ILE A 23 -10.90 -3.58 3.05
CA ILE A 23 -10.37 -4.53 2.07
C ILE A 23 -9.12 -5.19 2.63
N VAL A 24 -8.94 -6.48 2.40
CA VAL A 24 -7.70 -7.18 2.69
C VAL A 24 -6.88 -7.27 1.43
N ILE A 25 -5.60 -6.93 1.55
CA ILE A 25 -4.62 -7.10 0.49
C ILE A 25 -3.48 -8.00 0.95
N PRO A 26 -3.03 -8.95 0.11
CA PRO A 26 -1.78 -9.63 0.36
C PRO A 26 -0.63 -8.62 0.22
N VAL A 27 0.33 -8.66 1.14
CA VAL A 27 1.49 -7.76 1.16
C VAL A 27 2.82 -8.51 1.25
N GLN A 28 2.79 -9.85 1.19
CA GLN A 28 3.95 -10.73 1.34
C GLN A 28 5.15 -10.24 0.53
N ASP A 29 4.98 -10.07 -0.78
CA ASP A 29 6.09 -9.72 -1.68
C ASP A 29 6.70 -8.35 -1.37
N ALA A 30 5.87 -7.39 -0.97
CA ALA A 30 6.33 -6.06 -0.59
C ALA A 30 7.05 -6.07 0.78
N VAL A 31 6.49 -6.78 1.75
CA VAL A 31 7.08 -6.93 3.10
C VAL A 31 8.42 -7.65 3.02
N ASP A 32 8.50 -8.75 2.28
CA ASP A 32 9.73 -9.53 2.15
C ASP A 32 10.87 -8.75 1.45
N GLN A 33 10.51 -7.80 0.59
CA GLN A 33 11.46 -6.92 -0.11
C GLN A 33 11.71 -5.58 0.59
N SER A 34 10.93 -5.22 1.62
CA SER A 34 11.03 -3.94 2.32
C SER A 34 12.27 -3.77 3.20
N GLY A 35 13.02 -4.85 3.43
CA GLY A 35 14.10 -4.89 4.42
C GLY A 35 13.65 -5.30 5.83
N ASN A 36 12.32 -5.41 6.08
CA ASN A 36 11.78 -5.95 7.32
C ASN A 36 10.77 -7.09 7.08
N ALA A 37 11.26 -8.23 6.59
CA ALA A 37 10.42 -9.40 6.36
C ALA A 37 9.77 -9.94 7.65
N GLY A 38 10.28 -9.62 8.84
CA GLY A 38 9.74 -10.06 10.13
C GLY A 38 8.65 -9.17 10.72
N GLY A 39 8.31 -8.06 10.05
CA GLY A 39 7.35 -7.09 10.58
C GLY A 39 5.97 -7.67 10.86
N ASN A 40 5.35 -7.23 11.96
CA ASN A 40 4.02 -7.68 12.41
C ASN A 40 2.92 -6.63 12.13
N GLY A 41 3.28 -5.49 11.56
CA GLY A 41 2.33 -4.43 11.26
C GLY A 41 2.82 -3.46 10.21
N ILE A 42 1.88 -2.65 9.72
CA ILE A 42 2.16 -1.53 8.81
C ILE A 42 1.49 -0.28 9.37
N VAL A 43 2.23 0.81 9.47
CA VAL A 43 1.69 2.14 9.83
C VAL A 43 1.54 2.95 8.55
N PHE A 44 0.32 3.08 8.03
CA PHE A 44 0.07 3.83 6.80
C PHE A 44 -0.06 5.34 7.03
N HIS A 45 0.39 6.09 6.02
CA HIS A 45 0.40 7.54 5.93
C HIS A 45 -0.09 8.01 4.55
N ARG A 46 -0.71 9.18 4.52
CA ARG A 46 -1.31 9.81 3.33
C ARG A 46 -0.33 10.80 2.70
N ASP A 47 0.80 10.28 2.21
CA ASP A 47 1.93 11.11 1.79
C ASP A 47 1.95 11.43 0.28
N SER A 48 1.04 10.83 -0.48
CA SER A 48 0.81 11.11 -1.90
C SER A 48 -0.68 11.22 -2.22
N PRO A 49 -1.05 11.99 -3.26
CA PRO A 49 -2.41 11.96 -3.79
C PRO A 49 -2.75 10.53 -4.21
N LYS A 50 -3.78 9.95 -3.58
CA LYS A 50 -4.32 8.62 -3.95
C LYS A 50 -3.31 7.47 -3.82
N GLY A 51 -2.32 7.63 -2.92
CA GLY A 51 -1.44 6.56 -2.48
C GLY A 51 -1.28 6.54 -0.96
N LEU A 52 -1.08 5.34 -0.42
CA LEU A 52 -0.78 5.12 0.99
C LEU A 52 0.65 4.59 1.11
N THR A 53 1.50 5.31 1.82
CA THR A 53 2.85 4.84 2.19
C THR A 53 2.79 4.21 3.56
N GLY A 54 3.38 3.04 3.76
CA GLY A 54 3.36 2.32 5.02
C GLY A 54 4.75 1.95 5.50
N GLU A 55 5.05 2.20 6.77
CA GLU A 55 6.25 1.65 7.43
C GLU A 55 5.94 0.27 8.01
N VAL A 56 6.75 -0.72 7.63
CA VAL A 56 6.69 -2.08 8.15
C VAL A 56 7.37 -2.13 9.51
N VAL A 57 6.60 -2.40 10.55
CA VAL A 57 7.01 -2.32 11.95
C VAL A 57 6.97 -3.68 12.65
N ASP A 58 7.89 -3.90 13.58
CA ASP A 58 7.98 -5.15 14.35
C ASP A 58 6.82 -5.31 15.33
N ASN A 59 6.30 -4.20 15.85
CA ASN A 59 5.20 -4.22 16.80
C ASN A 59 3.87 -4.37 16.08
N ARG A 60 3.00 -5.22 16.61
CA ARG A 60 1.62 -5.37 16.13
C ARG A 60 0.79 -4.15 16.55
N PRO A 61 0.37 -3.25 15.63
CA PRO A 61 -0.35 -2.05 15.99
C PRO A 61 -1.79 -2.34 16.38
N ASP A 62 -2.31 -1.54 17.32
CA ASP A 62 -3.74 -1.48 17.65
C ASP A 62 -4.43 -0.43 16.76
N GLY A 63 -5.19 -0.90 15.78
CA GLY A 63 -5.94 -0.05 14.85
C GLY A 63 -7.01 0.84 15.50
N ARG A 64 -7.34 0.61 16.78
CA ARG A 64 -8.22 1.51 17.57
C ARG A 64 -7.50 2.78 18.04
N ARG A 65 -6.17 2.73 18.15
CA ARG A 65 -5.32 3.85 18.59
C ARG A 65 -4.76 4.66 17.42
N HIS A 66 -4.57 4.01 16.27
CA HIS A 66 -4.08 4.62 15.06
C HIS A 66 -4.95 4.22 13.86
N GLU A 67 -5.69 5.19 13.32
CA GLU A 67 -6.71 4.98 12.29
C GLU A 67 -6.19 4.23 11.06
N LEU A 68 -4.91 4.39 10.72
CA LEU A 68 -4.27 3.77 9.56
C LEU A 68 -3.21 2.72 9.90
N ALA A 69 -2.97 2.39 11.19
CA ALA A 69 -2.01 1.36 11.55
C ALA A 69 -2.67 -0.02 11.64
N ARG A 70 -2.12 -1.02 10.97
CA ARG A 70 -2.78 -2.32 10.76
C ARG A 70 -1.84 -3.47 11.01
N ALA A 71 -2.32 -4.47 11.75
CA ALA A 71 -1.59 -5.70 11.98
C ALA A 71 -1.48 -6.49 10.67
N ILE A 72 -0.30 -7.03 10.41
CA ILE A 72 -0.13 -8.06 9.40
C ILE A 72 -0.71 -9.36 9.98
N ASN A 73 -1.56 -10.01 9.22
CA ASN A 73 -2.13 -11.31 9.55
C ASN A 73 -1.78 -12.30 8.44
N GLU A 74 -1.59 -13.56 8.81
CA GLU A 74 -1.34 -14.63 7.87
C GLU A 74 -2.65 -15.36 7.57
N PHE A 75 -3.00 -15.48 6.30
CA PHE A 75 -4.22 -16.16 5.87
C PHE A 75 -3.93 -17.30 4.89
N GLY A 76 -4.81 -18.30 4.89
CA GLY A 76 -4.77 -19.45 3.97
C GLY A 76 -3.76 -20.53 4.36
N SER A 77 -3.71 -21.62 3.58
CA SER A 77 -2.83 -22.78 3.83
C SER A 77 -1.34 -22.51 3.62
N ARG A 78 -1.00 -21.37 2.99
CA ARG A 78 0.37 -20.92 2.75
C ARG A 78 0.80 -19.77 3.66
N SER A 79 -0.03 -19.40 4.65
CA SER A 79 0.27 -18.32 5.60
C SER A 79 0.68 -17.01 4.91
N VAL A 80 -0.11 -16.55 3.93
CA VAL A 80 0.23 -15.34 3.17
C VAL A 80 0.02 -14.11 4.04
N LYS A 81 1.07 -13.31 4.25
CA LYS A 81 0.99 -12.02 4.95
C LYS A 81 0.04 -11.08 4.22
N SER A 82 -0.95 -10.61 4.95
CA SER A 82 -1.98 -9.70 4.44
C SER A 82 -2.31 -8.63 5.47
N VAL A 83 -2.80 -7.50 4.99
CA VAL A 83 -3.20 -6.37 5.83
C VAL A 83 -4.55 -5.84 5.39
N ALA A 84 -5.36 -5.37 6.33
CA ALA A 84 -6.62 -4.73 6.04
C ALA A 84 -6.41 -3.22 5.80
N ILE A 85 -6.81 -2.69 4.66
CA ILE A 85 -6.93 -1.25 4.42
C ILE A 85 -8.31 -0.79 4.94
N PRO A 86 -8.34 0.13 5.91
CA PRO A 86 -9.60 0.58 6.50
C PRO A 86 -10.36 1.57 5.63
N PRO A 87 -11.63 1.89 5.97
CA PRO A 87 -12.43 2.88 5.26
C PRO A 87 -11.69 4.20 4.99
N ALA A 88 -11.00 4.73 5.99
CA ALA A 88 -10.23 5.97 5.86
C ALA A 88 -9.05 5.86 4.89
N GLY A 89 -8.52 4.65 4.68
CA GLY A 89 -7.51 4.38 3.65
C GLY A 89 -8.16 4.27 2.27
N LEU A 90 -9.30 3.60 2.16
CA LEU A 90 -10.08 3.48 0.93
C LEU A 90 -10.50 4.85 0.38
N GLU A 91 -11.03 5.72 1.24
CA GLU A 91 -11.42 7.09 0.90
C GLU A 91 -10.23 7.87 0.35
N HIS A 92 -9.05 7.75 0.96
CA HIS A 92 -7.84 8.42 0.47
C HIS A 92 -7.36 7.88 -0.88
N LEU A 93 -7.54 6.58 -1.12
CA LEU A 93 -7.24 5.94 -2.39
C LEU A 93 -8.30 6.23 -3.46
N ASP A 94 -9.39 6.94 -3.12
CA ASP A 94 -10.52 7.21 -4.02
C ASP A 94 -11.16 5.90 -4.54
N ILE A 95 -11.28 4.93 -3.63
CA ILE A 95 -11.91 3.64 -3.89
C ILE A 95 -13.29 3.64 -3.24
N ASP A 96 -14.32 3.54 -4.07
CA ASP A 96 -15.69 3.41 -3.60
C ASP A 96 -15.92 2.05 -2.94
N ARG A 97 -16.81 2.05 -1.94
CA ARG A 97 -17.10 0.84 -1.18
C ARG A 97 -17.81 -0.24 -2.01
N SER A 98 -18.57 0.16 -3.02
CA SER A 98 -19.16 -0.79 -3.99
C SER A 98 -18.07 -1.54 -4.73
N ASP A 99 -17.07 -0.81 -5.22
CA ASP A 99 -16.00 -1.37 -6.05
C ASP A 99 -15.09 -2.26 -5.21
N ALA A 100 -14.85 -1.85 -3.95
CA ALA A 100 -14.16 -2.66 -2.95
C ALA A 100 -14.83 -4.03 -2.71
N ALA A 101 -16.16 -4.13 -2.84
CA ALA A 101 -16.90 -5.38 -2.69
C ALA A 101 -16.70 -6.34 -3.87
N ASP A 102 -16.51 -5.79 -5.07
CA ASP A 102 -16.31 -6.55 -6.31
C ASP A 102 -14.84 -6.98 -6.52
N GLY A 103 -13.92 -6.40 -5.74
CA GLY A 103 -12.49 -6.64 -5.84
C GLY A 103 -11.82 -5.60 -6.74
N VAL A 104 -10.89 -4.85 -6.15
CA VAL A 104 -10.13 -3.79 -6.81
C VAL A 104 -8.70 -4.25 -7.02
N GLU A 105 -8.05 -3.81 -8.08
CA GLU A 105 -6.62 -4.05 -8.29
C GLU A 105 -5.80 -2.90 -7.71
N LEU A 106 -4.85 -3.24 -6.83
CA LEU A 106 -3.89 -2.30 -6.26
C LEU A 106 -2.47 -2.71 -6.61
N ASP A 107 -1.63 -1.74 -6.89
CA ASP A 107 -0.19 -1.92 -7.01
C ASP A 107 0.48 -1.81 -5.64
N LEU A 108 1.43 -2.70 -5.44
CA LEU A 108 2.35 -2.67 -4.31
C LEU A 108 3.71 -2.16 -4.77
N TRP A 109 4.26 -1.28 -3.94
CA TRP A 109 5.56 -0.67 -4.17
C TRP A 109 6.44 -0.85 -2.95
N VAL A 110 7.74 -0.93 -3.19
CA VAL A 110 8.74 -0.98 -2.13
C VAL A 110 9.71 0.17 -2.32
N CYS A 111 10.06 0.85 -1.24
CA CYS A 111 11.06 1.90 -1.29
C CYS A 111 12.42 1.33 -1.70
N ASN A 112 13.08 1.99 -2.64
CA ASN A 112 14.41 1.62 -3.13
C ASN A 112 15.40 2.77 -3.02
N ASP A 113 15.09 3.80 -2.23
CA ASP A 113 15.99 4.91 -1.96
C ASP A 113 17.11 4.45 -1.02
N PRO A 114 18.39 4.51 -1.42
CA PRO A 114 19.50 4.09 -0.57
C PRO A 114 19.70 4.96 0.68
N ASN A 115 19.03 6.12 0.77
CA ASN A 115 19.12 7.03 1.93
C ASN A 115 17.92 6.91 2.88
N GLU A 116 16.98 5.99 2.61
CA GLU A 116 15.84 5.72 3.48
C GLU A 116 16.13 4.48 4.33
N ASP A 117 16.30 4.68 5.63
CA ASP A 117 16.59 3.60 6.59
C ASP A 117 15.32 2.83 7.02
N ARG A 118 14.13 3.37 6.72
CA ARG A 118 12.85 2.76 7.08
C ARG A 118 12.42 1.71 6.07
N ALA A 119 11.81 0.64 6.56
CA ALA A 119 11.20 -0.40 5.73
C ALA A 119 9.85 0.09 5.17
N LEU A 120 9.89 0.86 4.09
CA LEU A 120 8.70 1.48 3.50
C LEU A 120 8.14 0.66 2.32
N ILE A 121 6.82 0.53 2.32
CA ILE A 121 6.03 0.07 1.18
C ILE A 121 5.05 1.17 0.76
N ALA A 122 4.48 1.09 -0.43
CA ALA A 122 3.34 1.92 -0.80
C ALA A 122 2.27 1.10 -1.53
N VAL A 123 1.05 1.63 -1.50
CA VAL A 123 -0.14 1.05 -2.14
C VAL A 123 -0.82 2.12 -2.98
N THR A 124 -1.13 1.81 -4.23
CA THR A 124 -1.87 2.71 -5.15
C THR A 124 -2.89 1.92 -5.96
N PRO A 125 -4.01 2.52 -6.41
CA PRO A 125 -4.91 1.85 -7.35
C PRO A 125 -4.30 1.78 -8.75
N VAL A 126 -4.51 0.67 -9.48
CA VAL A 126 -3.92 0.44 -10.81
C VAL A 126 -4.36 1.47 -11.84
N VAL A 127 -5.62 1.93 -11.77
CA VAL A 127 -6.20 2.95 -12.68
C VAL A 127 -5.41 4.27 -12.73
N TYR A 128 -4.54 4.54 -11.74
CA TYR A 128 -3.67 5.71 -11.75
C TYR A 128 -2.41 5.57 -12.60
N GLN A 129 -1.98 4.35 -12.92
CA GLN A 129 -0.91 4.16 -13.91
C GLN A 129 -1.40 4.52 -15.31
N GLU A 130 -2.64 4.14 -15.66
CA GLU A 130 -3.21 4.46 -16.97
C GLU A 130 -3.33 5.98 -17.19
N MET A 131 -3.75 6.75 -16.18
CA MET A 131 -3.83 8.21 -16.28
C MET A 131 -2.46 8.91 -16.44
N GLN A 132 -1.38 8.30 -15.95
CA GLN A 132 -0.01 8.82 -16.18
C GLN A 132 0.52 8.46 -17.58
N ILE A 133 0.11 7.31 -18.14
CA ILE A 133 0.52 6.86 -19.48
C ILE A 133 -0.31 7.56 -20.58
N THR A 134 -1.56 7.95 -20.31
CA THR A 134 -2.44 8.64 -21.29
C THR A 134 -2.32 10.16 -21.28
N THR A 135 -1.36 10.75 -20.57
CA THR A 135 -0.94 12.10 -20.91
C THR A 135 0.10 11.96 -22.02
N PRO A 136 -0.25 12.11 -23.31
CA PRO A 136 0.78 12.22 -24.32
C PRO A 136 1.67 13.38 -23.90
N GLU A 137 2.99 13.13 -23.85
CA GLU A 137 3.95 14.20 -24.00
C GLU A 137 3.54 14.91 -25.28
N ARG A 138 2.85 16.04 -25.11
CA ARG A 138 2.57 16.92 -26.24
C ARG A 138 3.95 17.42 -26.65
N ASP A 139 4.44 16.84 -27.73
CA ASP A 139 5.31 17.52 -28.67
C ASP A 139 4.88 18.99 -28.72
N SER A 140 5.77 19.88 -28.33
CA SER A 140 5.63 21.30 -28.55
C SER A 140 7.05 21.82 -28.77
N GLU A 141 7.42 21.71 -30.05
CA GLU A 141 8.27 22.57 -30.90
C GLU A 141 9.38 23.39 -30.25
#